data_AF-A0A380DRY4-F1
#
_entry.id   AF-A0A380DRY4-F1
#
_cell.length_a   1.000
_cell.length_b   1.000
_cell.length_c   1.000
_cell.angle_alpha   90.00
_cell.angle_beta   90.00
_cell.angle_gamma   90.00
#
_symmetry.space_group_name_H-M   'P 1'
#
loop_
_entity.id
_entity.type
_entity.pdbx_description
1 polymer ?
#
loop_
_entity_poly.entity_id
_entity_poly.type
_entity_poly.pdbx_seq_one_letter_code
_entity_poly.pdbx_strand_id
1 'polypeptide(L)'
;MSNGKELQKNIGFFSAFAIVMGTVIGSGVFFKISNVTEVTGTAGMALFVWFLGGIITICAGLTAAELAAAIPETGGLTKYIEYTYGDFWGFLSGWAQSFIYFPANVAALSIVFATQLINLFHLSIGSLIPIAIASALSIVLINFLVQKQAEFYNQLH
;
A
#
# COMPACT_ATOMS: atom_id res chain seq x y z
N MET A 1 -26.66 -15.99 18.88
CA MET A 1 -25.42 -15.37 19.41
C MET A 1 -24.34 -15.63 18.37
N SER A 2 -23.78 -14.57 17.78
CA SER A 2 -22.81 -14.67 16.67
C SER A 2 -21.57 -15.43 17.13
N ASN A 3 -21.32 -16.60 16.54
CA ASN A 3 -20.11 -17.38 16.75
C ASN A 3 -18.99 -16.69 15.97
N GLY A 4 -18.37 -15.67 16.56
CA GLY A 4 -17.19 -15.03 15.98
C GLY A 4 -16.08 -16.07 15.89
N LYS A 5 -15.73 -16.50 14.67
CA LYS A 5 -14.52 -17.28 14.41
C LYS A 5 -13.33 -16.46 14.96
N GLU A 6 -12.85 -16.78 16.17
CA GLU A 6 -11.63 -16.19 16.71
C GLU A 6 -10.50 -16.54 15.75
N LEU A 7 -9.89 -15.52 15.16
CA LEU A 7 -8.71 -15.68 14.30
C LEU A 7 -7.62 -16.35 15.14
N GLN A 8 -7.20 -17.56 14.76
CA GLN A 8 -6.09 -18.22 15.42
C GLN A 8 -4.84 -17.34 15.28
N LYS A 9 -4.45 -16.72 16.40
CA LYS A 9 -3.31 -15.81 16.52
C LYS A 9 -2.00 -16.61 16.44
N ASN A 10 -1.69 -17.16 15.27
CA ASN A 10 -0.55 -18.07 15.11
C ASN A 10 0.47 -17.59 14.05
N ILE A 11 0.61 -16.28 13.90
CA ILE A 11 1.71 -15.72 13.10
C ILE A 11 2.94 -15.67 14.01
N GLY A 12 3.88 -16.60 13.79
CA GLY A 12 5.18 -16.59 14.49
C GLY A 12 6.05 -15.41 14.06
N PHE A 13 7.09 -15.10 14.84
CA PHE A 13 7.99 -13.97 14.59
C PHE A 13 8.56 -13.95 13.16
N PHE A 14 9.05 -15.09 12.66
CA PHE A 14 9.61 -15.18 11.32
C PHE A 14 8.58 -14.95 10.22
N SER A 15 7.36 -15.46 10.40
CA SER A 15 6.26 -15.22 9.46
C SER A 15 5.85 -13.75 9.45
N ALA A 16 5.73 -13.12 10.62
CA ALA A 16 5.44 -11.69 10.74
C ALA A 16 6.55 -10.84 10.11
N PHE A 17 7.82 -11.17 10.38
CA PHE A 17 8.96 -10.49 9.79
C PHE A 17 8.98 -10.62 8.27
N ALA A 18 8.74 -11.82 7.72
CA ALA A 18 8.67 -12.04 6.28
C ALA A 18 7.53 -11.25 5.63
N ILE A 19 6.36 -11.14 6.28
CA ILE A 19 5.25 -10.31 5.81
C ILE A 19 5.68 -8.85 5.76
N VAL A 20 6.30 -8.31 6.83
CA VAL A 20 6.78 -6.91 6.85
C VAL A 20 7.81 -6.66 5.76
N MET A 21 8.78 -7.56 5.58
CA MET A 21 9.77 -7.44 4.52
C MET A 21 9.13 -7.46 3.14
N GLY A 22 8.15 -8.36 2.92
CA GLY A 22 7.43 -8.47 1.65
C GLY A 22 6.51 -7.28 1.35
N THR A 23 5.96 -6.61 2.36
CA THR A 23 5.13 -5.42 2.17
C THR A 23 5.95 -4.14 2.00
N VAL A 24 7.13 -4.05 2.63
CA VAL A 24 8.00 -2.86 2.56
C VAL A 24 8.89 -2.88 1.32
N ILE A 25 9.46 -4.04 0.96
CA ILE A 25 10.32 -4.17 -0.23
C ILE A 25 9.42 -4.22 -1.46
N GLY A 26 9.17 -3.05 -2.04
CA GLY A 26 8.38 -2.89 -3.26
C GLY A 26 9.18 -2.37 -4.45
N SER A 27 8.46 -2.18 -5.55
CA SER A 27 8.98 -1.61 -6.80
C SER A 27 9.37 -0.13 -6.68
N GLY A 28 9.00 0.54 -5.58
CA GLY A 28 9.26 1.95 -5.33
C GLY A 28 10.74 2.34 -5.34
N VAL A 29 11.64 1.44 -4.95
CA VAL A 29 13.10 1.68 -5.02
C VAL A 29 13.52 1.92 -6.48
N PHE A 30 13.12 1.05 -7.40
CA PHE A 30 13.47 1.17 -8.82
C PHE A 30 12.93 2.44 -9.47
N PHE A 31 11.74 2.89 -9.08
CA PHE A 31 11.11 4.07 -9.69
C PHE A 31 11.50 5.40 -9.06
N LYS A 32 11.87 5.40 -7.78
CA LYS A 32 12.23 6.64 -7.07
C LYS A 32 13.73 6.96 -7.12
N ILE A 33 14.61 6.00 -7.38
CA ILE A 33 16.06 6.26 -7.46
C ILE A 33 16.38 7.40 -8.44
N SER A 34 15.79 7.41 -9.64
CA SER A 34 16.05 8.45 -10.64
C SER A 34 15.68 9.85 -10.11
N ASN A 35 14.46 10.00 -9.59
CA ASN A 35 13.97 11.27 -9.03
C ASN A 35 14.79 11.73 -7.82
N VAL A 36 15.13 10.82 -6.90
CA VAL A 36 15.93 11.17 -5.71
C VAL A 36 17.33 11.61 -6.11
N THR A 37 17.96 10.91 -7.05
CA THR A 37 19.32 11.23 -7.51
C THR A 37 19.36 12.55 -8.27
N GLU A 38 18.35 12.81 -9.11
CA GLU A 38 18.20 14.07 -9.84
C GLU A 38 18.07 15.26 -8.89
N VAL A 39 17.25 15.14 -7.84
CA VAL A 39 17.04 16.22 -6.86
C VAL A 39 18.24 16.40 -5.92
N THR A 40 18.90 15.32 -5.51
CA THR A 40 20.03 15.38 -4.56
C THR A 40 21.36 15.71 -5.22
N GLY A 41 21.50 15.50 -6.54
CA GLY A 41 22.66 15.87 -7.36
C GLY A 41 23.94 15.08 -7.10
N THR A 42 24.06 14.39 -5.97
CA THR A 42 25.24 13.59 -5.60
C THR A 42 24.85 12.26 -4.98
N ALA A 43 25.64 11.21 -5.24
CA ALA A 43 25.39 9.88 -4.70
C ALA A 43 25.43 9.83 -3.15
N GLY A 44 26.33 10.60 -2.53
CA GLY A 44 26.42 10.67 -1.06
C GLY A 44 25.16 11.25 -0.43
N MET A 45 24.61 12.32 -1.00
CA MET A 45 23.38 12.93 -0.51
C MET A 45 22.15 12.02 -0.77
N ALA A 46 22.11 11.35 -1.92
CA ALA A 46 21.07 10.36 -2.20
C ALA A 46 21.03 9.24 -1.14
N LEU A 47 22.20 8.66 -0.81
CA LEU A 47 22.30 7.62 0.23
C LEU A 47 21.91 8.14 1.62
N PHE A 48 22.30 9.37 1.95
CA PHE A 48 21.90 9.99 3.22
C PHE A 48 20.39 10.17 3.34
N VAL A 49 19.72 10.63 2.28
CA VAL A 49 18.26 10.78 2.24
C VAL A 49 17.56 9.43 2.37
N TRP A 50 18.07 8.39 1.71
CA TRP A 50 17.55 7.02 1.87
C TRP A 50 17.69 6.50 3.30
N PHE A 51 18.86 6.71 3.91
CA PHE A 51 19.10 6.33 5.31
C PHE A 51 18.16 7.05 6.27
N LEU A 52 17.99 8.37 6.09
CA LEU A 52 17.08 9.18 6.91
C LEU A 52 15.62 8.73 6.73
N GLY A 53 15.20 8.45 5.48
CA GLY A 53 13.88 7.89 5.19
C GLY A 53 13.64 6.55 5.89
N GLY A 54 14.67 5.70 5.97
CA GLY A 54 14.63 4.45 6.72
C GLY A 54 14.38 4.66 8.22
N ILE A 55 15.11 5.58 8.85
CA ILE A 55 14.91 5.92 10.28
C ILE A 55 13.49 6.44 10.52
N ILE A 56 13.01 7.37 9.69
CA ILE A 56 11.66 7.93 9.82
C ILE A 56 10.61 6.82 9.70
N THR A 57 10.81 5.87 8.78
CA THR A 57 9.88 4.74 8.57
C THR A 57 9.88 3.79 9.77
N ILE A 58 11.03 3.53 10.40
CA ILE A 58 11.11 2.72 11.63
C ILE A 58 10.35 3.40 12.76
N CYS A 59 10.56 4.70 12.97
CA CYS A 59 9.84 5.46 13.99
C CYS A 59 8.32 5.43 13.74
N ALA A 60 7.88 5.67 12.50
CA ALA A 60 6.47 5.59 12.14
C ALA A 60 5.89 4.19 12.36
N GLY A 61 6.65 3.13 12.04
CA GLY A 61 6.25 1.75 12.26
C GLY A 61 6.08 1.40 13.74
N LEU A 62 6.98 1.88 14.61
CA LEU A 62 6.88 1.71 16.07
C LEU A 62 5.65 2.43 16.63
N THR A 63 5.42 3.69 16.25
CA THR A 63 4.24 4.44 16.67
C THR A 63 2.94 3.78 16.19
N ALA A 64 2.91 3.29 14.95
CA ALA A 64 1.77 2.55 14.43
C ALA A 64 1.53 1.23 15.18
N ALA A 65 2.60 0.53 15.59
CA ALA A 65 2.50 -0.69 16.38
C ALA A 65 1.97 -0.42 17.80
N GLU A 66 2.42 0.65 18.46
CA GLU A 66 1.88 1.08 19.75
C GLU A 66 0.38 1.40 19.65
N LEU A 67 -0.02 2.13 18.60
CA LEU A 67 -1.41 2.48 18.37
C LEU A 67 -2.28 1.27 18.05
N ALA A 68 -1.77 0.32 17.26
CA ALA A 68 -2.45 -0.93 16.95
C ALA A 68 -2.59 -1.84 18.19
N ALA A 69 -1.64 -1.79 19.12
CA ALA A 69 -1.73 -2.50 20.39
C ALA A 69 -2.70 -1.82 21.37
N ALA A 70 -2.76 -0.49 21.36
CA ALA A 70 -3.64 0.30 22.22
C ALA A 70 -5.11 0.25 21.79
N ILE A 71 -5.39 0.22 20.48
CA ILE A 71 -6.73 0.20 19.91
C ILE A 71 -6.87 -1.07 19.05
N PRO A 72 -7.21 -2.23 19.64
CA PRO A 72 -7.26 -3.53 18.95
C PRO A 72 -8.56 -3.71 18.15
N GLU A 73 -9.00 -2.65 17.46
CA GLU A 73 -10.20 -2.65 16.62
C GLU A 73 -9.85 -2.85 15.15
N THR A 74 -10.72 -3.54 14.42
CA THR A 74 -10.59 -3.69 12.96
C THR A 74 -10.99 -2.40 12.27
N GLY A 75 -10.09 -1.83 11.45
CA GLY A 75 -10.36 -0.59 10.70
C GLY A 75 -9.15 0.35 10.55
N GLY A 76 -8.05 0.09 11.26
CA GLY A 76 -6.78 0.80 11.08
C GLY A 76 -6.89 2.31 11.34
N LEU A 77 -6.25 3.12 10.48
CA LEU A 77 -6.13 4.57 10.67
C LEU A 77 -7.48 5.27 10.87
N THR A 78 -8.52 4.84 10.14
CA THR A 78 -9.85 5.46 10.26
C THR A 78 -10.43 5.26 11.65
N LYS A 79 -10.28 4.07 12.24
CA LYS A 79 -10.72 3.82 13.62
C LYS A 79 -9.87 4.53 14.66
N TYR A 80 -8.58 4.70 14.40
CA TYR A 80 -7.71 5.47 15.31
C TYR A 80 -8.09 6.95 15.34
N ILE A 81 -8.41 7.53 14.19
CA ILE A 81 -8.88 8.91 14.08
C ILE A 81 -10.27 9.05 14.71
N GLU A 82 -11.17 8.11 14.44
CA GLU A 82 -12.51 8.06 15.05
C GLU A 82 -12.43 8.02 16.59
N TYR A 83 -11.59 7.15 17.15
CA TYR A 83 -11.40 7.05 18.59
C TYR A 83 -10.84 8.32 19.22
N THR A 84 -9.93 9.02 18.52
CA THR A 84 -9.22 10.18 19.06
C THR A 84 -9.98 11.50 18.86
N TYR A 85 -10.68 11.65 17.73
CA TYR A 85 -11.28 12.91 17.29
C TYR A 85 -12.81 12.82 17.08
N GLY A 86 -13.40 11.63 17.16
CA GLY A 86 -14.84 11.38 17.01
C GLY A 86 -15.27 10.98 15.61
N ASP A 87 -16.54 10.58 15.51
CA ASP A 87 -17.16 9.95 14.33
C ASP A 87 -17.02 10.75 13.04
N PHE A 88 -17.15 12.08 13.11
CA PHE A 88 -17.03 12.94 11.94
C PHE A 88 -15.64 12.85 11.29
N TRP A 89 -14.59 12.87 12.10
CA TRP A 89 -13.21 12.82 11.61
C TRP A 89 -12.83 11.41 11.14
N GLY A 90 -13.36 10.37 11.79
CA GLY A 90 -13.27 9.00 11.30
C GLY A 90 -13.94 8.83 9.94
N PHE A 91 -15.16 9.35 9.77
CA PHE A 91 -15.84 9.34 8.47
C PHE A 91 -15.02 10.08 7.40
N LEU A 92 -14.52 11.27 7.70
CA LEU A 92 -13.76 12.07 6.75
C LEU A 92 -12.44 11.38 6.33
N SER A 93 -11.75 10.71 7.27
CA SER A 93 -10.55 9.94 6.94
C SER A 93 -10.89 8.75 6.05
N GLY A 94 -11.97 8.03 6.33
CA GLY A 94 -12.44 6.93 5.49
C GLY A 94 -12.86 7.38 4.09
N TRP A 95 -13.52 8.55 3.99
CA TRP A 95 -13.90 9.17 2.74
C TRP A 95 -12.67 9.56 1.91
N ALA A 96 -11.70 10.25 2.52
CA ALA A 96 -10.47 10.64 1.84
C ALA A 96 -9.67 9.40 1.39
N GLN A 97 -9.62 8.35 2.19
CA GLN A 97 -8.98 7.10 1.81
C GLN A 97 -9.66 6.48 0.58
N SER A 98 -10.99 6.37 0.61
CA SER A 98 -11.77 5.66 -0.42
C SER A 98 -11.80 6.41 -1.76
N PHE A 99 -11.97 7.72 -1.75
CA PHE A 99 -12.16 8.50 -2.98
C PHE A 99 -10.89 9.15 -3.51
N ILE A 100 -9.90 9.41 -2.65
CA ILE A 100 -8.69 10.14 -3.04
C ILE A 100 -7.49 9.20 -2.99
N TYR A 101 -7.18 8.65 -1.82
CA TYR A 101 -5.92 7.94 -1.61
C TYR A 101 -5.80 6.66 -2.46
N PHE A 102 -6.76 5.74 -2.34
CA PHE A 102 -6.68 4.46 -3.06
C PHE A 102 -6.75 4.65 -4.59
N PRO A 103 -7.70 5.45 -5.14
CA PRO A 103 -7.75 5.67 -6.59
C PRO A 103 -6.50 6.38 -7.13
N ALA A 104 -5.99 7.40 -6.43
CA ALA A 104 -4.77 8.09 -6.85
C ALA A 104 -3.54 7.18 -6.82
N ASN A 105 -3.45 6.28 -5.83
CA ASN A 105 -2.35 5.32 -5.73
C ASN A 105 -2.38 4.31 -6.89
N VAL A 106 -3.54 3.74 -7.20
CA VAL A 106 -3.71 2.84 -8.36
C VAL A 106 -3.36 3.59 -9.66
N ALA A 107 -3.86 4.81 -9.85
CA ALA A 107 -3.57 5.61 -11.03
C ALA A 107 -2.07 5.89 -11.18
N ALA A 108 -1.41 6.32 -10.10
CA ALA A 108 0.03 6.60 -10.10
C ALA A 108 0.85 5.36 -10.47
N LEU A 109 0.55 4.21 -9.86
CA LEU A 109 1.24 2.94 -10.14
C LEU A 109 1.01 2.47 -11.58
N SER A 110 -0.22 2.62 -12.10
CA SER A 110 -0.55 2.31 -13.49
C SER A 110 0.22 3.17 -14.50
N ILE A 111 0.38 4.46 -14.22
CA ILE A 111 1.18 5.38 -15.06
C ILE A 111 2.66 5.00 -15.03
N VAL A 112 3.19 4.70 -13.84
CA VAL A 112 4.58 4.24 -13.71
C VAL A 112 4.79 2.94 -14.48
N PHE A 113 3.90 1.96 -14.33
CA PHE A 113 3.96 0.71 -15.07
C PHE A 113 3.92 0.93 -16.59
N ALA A 114 2.99 1.75 -17.08
CA ALA A 114 2.89 2.08 -18.49
C ALA A 114 4.16 2.74 -19.03
N THR A 115 4.74 3.68 -18.26
CA THR A 115 6.00 4.35 -18.59
C THR A 115 7.14 3.35 -18.73
N GLN A 116 7.25 2.41 -17.80
CA GLN A 116 8.29 1.38 -17.85
C GLN A 116 8.08 0.41 -19.02
N LEU A 117 6.84 0.04 -19.32
CA LEU A 117 6.53 -0.85 -20.43
C LEU A 117 6.84 -0.18 -21.77
N ILE A 118 6.53 1.11 -21.92
CA ILE A 118 6.89 1.92 -23.08
C ILE A 118 8.41 1.99 -23.23
N ASN A 119 9.14 2.29 -22.14
CA ASN A 119 10.60 2.37 -22.17
C ASN A 119 11.26 1.02 -22.49
N LEU A 120 10.68 -0.08 -22.01
CA LEU A 120 11.22 -1.43 -22.24
C LEU A 120 11.03 -1.89 -23.70
N PHE A 121 9.85 -1.66 -24.27
CA PHE A 121 9.49 -2.10 -25.62
C PHE A 121 9.64 -1.02 -26.70
N HIS A 122 10.14 0.16 -26.34
CA HIS A 122 10.29 1.32 -27.23
C HIS A 122 8.99 1.69 -27.97
N LEU A 123 7.86 1.67 -27.24
CA LEU A 123 6.55 1.99 -27.79
C LEU A 123 6.35 3.50 -27.94
N SER A 124 5.32 3.91 -28.69
CA SER A 124 4.94 5.32 -28.79
C SER A 124 4.37 5.86 -27.47
N ILE A 125 4.74 7.09 -27.11
CA ILE A 125 4.19 7.82 -25.94
C ILE A 125 2.66 7.94 -26.01
N GLY A 126 2.06 7.96 -27.21
CA GLY A 126 0.61 7.96 -27.38
C GLY A 126 -0.09 6.73 -26.79
N SER A 127 0.64 5.63 -26.54
CA SER A 127 0.11 4.42 -25.91
C SER A 127 0.09 4.46 -24.37
N LEU A 128 0.62 5.52 -23.74
CA LEU A 128 0.74 5.63 -22.28
C LEU A 128 -0.61 5.53 -21.59
N ILE A 129 -1.58 6.36 -21.99
CA ILE A 129 -2.90 6.39 -21.36
C ILE A 129 -3.63 5.05 -21.57
N PRO A 130 -3.70 4.47 -22.79
CA PRO A 130 -4.29 3.15 -23.00
C PRO A 130 -3.68 2.05 -22.13
N ILE A 131 -2.35 1.96 -22.04
CA ILE A 131 -1.66 0.93 -21.24
C ILE A 131 -1.92 1.14 -19.75
N ALA A 132 -1.90 2.40 -19.29
CA ALA A 132 -2.19 2.72 -17.90
C ALA A 132 -3.63 2.31 -17.51
N ILE A 133 -4.62 2.65 -18.34
CA ILE A 133 -6.02 2.25 -18.11
C ILE A 133 -6.17 0.73 -18.13
N ALA A 134 -5.57 0.04 -19.10
CA ALA A 134 -5.61 -1.42 -19.18
C ALA A 134 -5.00 -2.10 -17.94
N SER A 135 -3.89 -1.55 -17.43
CA SER A 135 -3.24 -2.04 -16.21
C SER A 135 -4.11 -1.82 -14.97
N ALA A 136 -4.73 -0.64 -14.82
CA ALA A 136 -5.63 -0.34 -13.71
C ALA A 136 -6.84 -1.28 -13.70
N LEU A 137 -7.47 -1.48 -14.86
CA LEU A 137 -8.60 -2.41 -15.02
C LEU A 137 -8.20 -3.85 -14.71
N SER A 138 -7.00 -4.27 -15.11
CA SER A 138 -6.48 -5.60 -14.80
C SER A 138 -6.30 -5.81 -13.30
N ILE A 139 -5.77 -4.82 -12.57
CA ILE A 139 -5.65 -4.88 -11.10
C ILE A 139 -7.03 -5.00 -10.45
N VAL A 140 -8.00 -4.17 -10.87
CA VAL A 140 -9.38 -4.22 -10.35
C VAL A 140 -10.01 -5.59 -10.61
N LEU A 141 -9.84 -6.13 -11.82
CA LEU A 141 -10.37 -7.44 -12.19
C LEU A 141 -9.75 -8.56 -11.36
N ILE A 142 -8.42 -8.55 -11.19
CA ILE A 142 -7.70 -9.55 -10.37
C ILE A 142 -8.21 -9.48 -8.93
N ASN A 143 -8.32 -8.28 -8.35
CA ASN A 143 -8.83 -8.10 -6.99
C ASN A 143 -10.25 -8.65 -6.84
N PHE A 144 -11.13 -8.40 -7.81
CA PHE A 144 -12.49 -8.93 -7.80
C PHE A 144 -12.52 -10.46 -7.89
N LEU A 145 -11.68 -11.07 -8.73
CA LEU A 145 -11.57 -12.52 -8.84
C LEU A 145 -11.04 -13.16 -7.55
N VAL A 146 -10.04 -12.54 -6.92
CA VAL A 146 -9.48 -12.99 -5.63
C VAL A 146 -10.56 -12.95 -4.54
N GLN A 147 -11.33 -11.86 -4.46
CA GLN A 147 -12.44 -11.74 -3.50
C GLN A 147 -13.48 -12.82 -3.72
N LYS A 148 -13.91 -13.04 -4.97
CA LYS A 148 -14.88 -14.08 -5.32
C LYS A 148 -14.39 -15.49 -4.94
N GLN A 149 -13.10 -15.78 -5.14
CA GLN A 149 -12.53 -17.07 -4.74
C GLN A 149 -12.49 -17.22 -3.21
N ALA A 150 -12.15 -16.16 -2.48
CA ALA A 150 -12.15 -16.18 -1.01
C ALA A 150 -13.56 -16.42 -0.45
N GLU A 151 -14.59 -15.80 -1.04
CA GLU A 151 -15.99 -16.04 -0.68
C GLU A 151 -16.40 -17.49 -0.94
N PHE A 152 -16.05 -18.05 -2.11
CA PHE A 152 -16.36 -19.44 -2.45
C PHE A 152 -15.69 -20.44 -1.48
N TYR A 153 -14.43 -20.20 -1.12
CA TYR A 153 -13.71 -21.03 -0.15
C TYR A 153 -14.38 -21.00 1.23
N ASN A 154 -14.84 -19.82 1.68
CA ASN A 154 -15.53 -19.66 2.97
C ASN A 154 -16.95 -20.27 3.00
N GLN A 155 -17.56 -20.57 1.85
CA GLN A 155 -18.86 -21.26 1.78
C GLN A 155 -18.73 -22.79 1.83
N LEU A 156 -17.57 -23.32 1.46
CA LEU A 156 -17.27 -24.76 1.50
C LEU A 156 -16.75 -25.24 2.87
N HIS A 157 -16.44 -24.32 3.80
CA HIS A 157 -15.85 -24.59 5.12
C HIS A 157 -16.42 -23.70 6.25
#